data_AF-A0A165EIE3-F1
#
_entry.id   AF-A0A165EIE3-F1
#
_cell.length_a   1.000
_cell.length_b   1.000
_cell.length_c   1.000
_cell.angle_alpha   90.00
_cell.angle_beta   90.00
_cell.angle_gamma   90.00
#
_symmetry.space_group_name_H-M   'P 1'
#
loop_
_entity.id
_entity.type
_entity.pdbx_description
1 polymer ?
#
loop_
_entity_poly.entity_id
_entity_poly.type
_entity_poly.pdbx_seq_one_letter_code
_entity_poly.pdbx_strand_id
1 'polypeptide(L)'
;MPAEQTLLGEAKKVYWGLLGALNPYAEGSEKGELIQDALRTAQREHRLDIPLKQTHTAYLGQTTSKFRTRIVEAARAAVKSHYITPLWTESLRSSCDSHAQNASSLIIKGVDKLLDGMAFLYQDASDPTSRIYRSPALTEVINVVWFRDKDALGIAMKALYNPVPFQTIAISAAAVEWALDEWKSGVLEAKDWRSIERWRYEDHLATLHAFKSKKANASAALQVWIFEQACAHARVTSKDLEGTRGGRIPSSAFDNEKDDE
;
A
#
# COMPACT_ATOMS: atom_id res chain seq x y z
N MET A 1 -12.16 -5.98 30.58
CA MET A 1 -12.49 -5.19 29.36
C MET A 1 -11.32 -4.39 28.81
N PRO A 2 -10.51 -3.65 29.60
CA PRO A 2 -9.38 -2.88 29.04
C PRO A 2 -8.34 -3.74 28.32
N ALA A 3 -7.93 -4.86 28.92
CA ALA A 3 -6.91 -5.75 28.35
C ALA A 3 -7.34 -6.42 27.04
N GLU A 4 -8.63 -6.75 26.89
CA GLU A 4 -9.18 -7.34 25.65
C GLU A 4 -9.27 -6.30 24.52
N GLN A 5 -9.57 -5.04 24.86
CA GLN A 5 -9.51 -3.93 23.90
C GLN A 5 -8.07 -3.63 23.45
N THR A 6 -7.12 -3.64 24.40
CA THR A 6 -5.69 -3.51 24.08
C THR A 6 -5.24 -4.63 23.14
N LEU A 7 -5.59 -5.89 23.45
CA LEU A 7 -5.26 -7.03 22.60
C LEU A 7 -5.77 -6.84 21.18
N LEU A 8 -7.06 -6.50 21.00
CA LEU A 8 -7.65 -6.33 19.67
C LEU A 8 -7.10 -5.12 18.91
N GLY A 9 -6.79 -4.03 19.61
CA GLY A 9 -6.17 -2.85 19.01
C GLY A 9 -4.78 -3.14 18.46
N GLU A 10 -3.95 -3.84 19.24
CA GLU A 10 -2.58 -4.20 18.87
C GLU A 10 -2.57 -5.31 17.82
N ALA A 11 -3.39 -6.35 17.99
CA ALA A 11 -3.51 -7.41 16.99
C ALA A 11 -4.03 -6.87 15.65
N LYS A 12 -4.91 -5.87 15.64
CA LYS A 12 -5.35 -5.22 14.39
C LYS A 12 -4.18 -4.55 13.66
N LYS A 13 -3.29 -3.86 14.39
CA LYS A 13 -2.09 -3.25 13.79
C LYS A 13 -1.19 -4.31 13.16
N VAL A 14 -0.88 -5.36 13.92
CA VAL A 14 -0.05 -6.48 13.45
C VAL A 14 -0.69 -7.15 12.23
N TYR A 15 -1.99 -7.44 12.28
CA TYR A 15 -2.73 -8.06 11.19
C TYR A 15 -2.70 -7.22 9.90
N TRP A 16 -2.90 -5.90 10.00
CA TRP A 16 -2.80 -5.00 8.85
C TRP A 16 -1.38 -4.94 8.28
N GLY A 17 -0.37 -4.97 9.14
CA GLY A 17 1.02 -5.07 8.72
C GLY A 17 1.31 -6.37 7.97
N LEU A 18 0.79 -7.50 8.44
CA LEU A 18 0.92 -8.80 7.76
C LEU A 18 0.19 -8.83 6.42
N LEU A 19 -1.04 -8.31 6.35
CA LEU A 19 -1.77 -8.21 5.09
C LEU A 19 -1.00 -7.39 4.03
N GLY A 20 -0.44 -6.24 4.42
CA GLY A 20 0.31 -5.40 3.49
C GLY A 20 1.64 -6.01 3.03
N ALA A 21 2.29 -6.79 3.90
CA ALA A 21 3.61 -7.37 3.62
C ALA A 21 3.53 -8.72 2.90
N LEU A 22 2.50 -9.53 3.16
CA LEU A 22 2.44 -10.93 2.73
C LEU A 22 1.35 -11.16 1.67
N ASN A 23 0.11 -10.76 1.95
CA ASN A 23 -0.99 -10.93 1.01
C ASN A 23 -2.21 -10.07 1.41
N PRO A 24 -2.51 -8.97 0.70
CA PRO A 24 -3.64 -8.09 1.02
C PRO A 24 -5.00 -8.72 0.66
N TYR A 25 -5.00 -9.85 -0.05
CA TYR A 25 -6.16 -10.63 -0.45
C TYR A 25 -6.17 -12.04 0.18
N ALA A 26 -5.48 -12.23 1.31
CA ALA A 26 -5.52 -13.49 2.05
C ALA A 26 -6.97 -13.92 2.33
N GLU A 27 -7.29 -15.17 2.01
CA GLU A 27 -8.61 -15.79 2.19
C GLU A 27 -8.45 -17.19 2.82
N GLY A 28 -9.58 -17.82 3.19
CA GLY A 28 -9.58 -19.19 3.71
C GLY A 28 -8.63 -19.42 4.90
N SER A 29 -7.80 -20.46 4.80
CA SER A 29 -6.84 -20.87 5.84
C SER A 29 -5.73 -19.83 6.05
N GLU A 30 -5.17 -19.28 4.97
CA GLU A 30 -4.10 -18.27 5.02
C GLU A 30 -4.55 -17.06 5.84
N LYS A 31 -5.76 -16.56 5.57
CA LYS A 31 -6.34 -15.47 6.38
C LYS A 31 -6.45 -15.85 7.86
N GLY A 32 -6.87 -17.08 8.14
CA GLY A 32 -6.96 -17.61 9.50
C GLY A 32 -5.61 -17.60 10.22
N GLU A 33 -4.55 -18.03 9.54
CA GLU A 33 -3.18 -18.06 10.04
C GLU A 33 -2.66 -16.65 10.37
N LEU A 34 -2.78 -15.70 9.42
CA LEU A 34 -2.38 -14.31 9.64
C LEU A 34 -3.09 -13.68 10.85
N ILE A 35 -4.38 -14.00 11.05
CA ILE A 35 -5.14 -13.53 12.20
C ILE A 35 -4.63 -14.15 13.50
N GLN A 36 -4.37 -15.46 13.53
CA GLN A 36 -3.84 -16.14 14.71
C GLN A 36 -2.46 -15.59 15.10
N ASP A 37 -1.60 -15.34 14.11
CA ASP A 37 -0.27 -14.81 14.36
C ASP A 37 -0.29 -13.38 14.84
N ALA A 38 -1.21 -12.57 14.32
CA ALA A 38 -1.44 -11.22 14.85
C ALA A 38 -1.87 -11.23 16.31
N LEU A 39 -2.81 -12.11 16.69
CA LEU A 39 -3.27 -12.27 18.07
C LEU A 39 -2.16 -12.73 19.01
N ARG A 40 -1.42 -13.78 18.62
CA ARG A 40 -0.31 -14.32 19.42
C ARG A 40 0.82 -13.30 19.59
N THR A 41 1.13 -12.55 18.53
CA THR A 41 2.14 -11.50 18.57
C THR A 41 1.73 -10.40 19.54
N ALA A 42 0.49 -9.92 19.46
CA ALA A 42 -0.02 -8.91 20.38
C ALA A 42 -0.03 -9.39 21.85
N GLN A 43 -0.45 -10.64 22.11
CA GLN A 43 -0.38 -11.22 23.46
C GLN A 43 1.05 -11.22 24.01
N ARG A 44 2.01 -11.68 23.20
CA ARG A 44 3.42 -11.82 23.61
C ARG A 44 4.08 -10.47 23.87
N GLU A 45 3.87 -9.50 22.98
CA GLU A 45 4.50 -8.18 23.08
C GLU A 45 3.96 -7.37 24.27
N HIS A 46 2.66 -7.49 24.54
CA HIS A 46 2.00 -6.77 25.64
C HIS A 46 1.84 -7.60 26.92
N ARG A 47 2.43 -8.82 26.95
CA ARG A 47 2.36 -9.77 28.08
C ARG A 47 0.93 -10.00 28.59
N LEU A 48 0.00 -10.14 27.65
CA LEU A 48 -1.42 -10.33 27.95
C LEU A 48 -1.73 -11.82 28.09
N ASP A 49 -2.15 -12.22 29.28
CA ASP A 49 -2.63 -13.59 29.56
C ASP A 49 -4.15 -13.66 29.39
N ILE A 50 -4.62 -13.53 28.15
CA ILE A 50 -6.04 -13.58 27.79
C ILE A 50 -6.26 -14.76 26.85
N PRO A 51 -7.12 -15.74 27.17
CA PRO A 51 -7.45 -16.82 26.23
C PRO A 51 -7.98 -16.28 24.90
N LEU A 52 -7.39 -16.71 23.78
CA LEU A 52 -7.84 -16.33 22.44
C LEU A 52 -9.19 -16.99 22.13
N LYS A 53 -10.14 -16.19 21.69
CA LYS A 53 -11.52 -16.61 21.39
C LYS A 53 -11.81 -16.50 19.90
N GLN A 54 -12.77 -17.28 19.42
CA GLN A 54 -13.26 -17.18 18.05
C GLN A 54 -13.81 -15.78 17.71
N THR A 55 -14.34 -15.06 18.71
CA THR A 55 -14.79 -13.67 18.55
C THR A 55 -13.66 -12.70 18.23
N HIS A 56 -12.43 -12.95 18.71
CA HIS A 56 -11.25 -12.15 18.35
C HIS A 56 -10.88 -12.37 16.88
N THR A 57 -10.90 -13.63 16.43
CA THR A 57 -10.67 -13.98 15.03
C THR A 57 -11.72 -13.35 14.11
N ALA A 58 -13.00 -13.44 14.49
CA ALA A 58 -14.10 -12.84 13.74
C ALA A 58 -13.95 -11.32 13.63
N TYR A 59 -13.59 -10.64 14.73
CA TYR A 59 -13.34 -9.20 14.74
C TYR A 59 -12.25 -8.82 13.73
N LEU A 60 -11.07 -9.45 13.79
CA LEU A 60 -9.97 -9.14 12.88
C LEU A 60 -10.32 -9.44 11.43
N GLY A 61 -11.01 -10.56 11.18
CA GLY A 61 -11.47 -10.95 9.85
C GLY A 61 -12.34 -9.89 9.17
N GLN A 62 -13.19 -9.20 9.94
CA GLN A 62 -14.03 -8.08 9.48
C GLN A 62 -13.24 -6.79 9.18
N THR A 63 -12.00 -6.65 9.67
CA THR A 63 -11.19 -5.45 9.44
C THR A 63 -10.39 -5.48 8.12
N THR A 64 -10.38 -6.61 7.42
CA THR A 64 -9.64 -6.78 6.14
C THR A 64 -10.14 -5.81 5.06
N SER A 65 -11.46 -5.63 4.94
CA SER A 65 -12.03 -4.65 4.01
C SER A 65 -11.61 -3.23 4.38
N LYS A 66 -11.63 -2.87 5.66
CA LYS A 66 -11.21 -1.56 6.16
C LYS A 66 -9.74 -1.24 5.84
N PHE A 67 -8.87 -2.24 5.86
CA PHE A 67 -7.48 -2.09 5.44
C PHE A 67 -7.39 -1.71 3.96
N ARG A 68 -8.06 -2.45 3.07
CA ARG A 68 -8.11 -2.13 1.63
C ARG A 68 -8.74 -0.77 1.35
N THR A 69 -9.83 -0.43 2.04
CA THR A 69 -10.47 0.90 1.93
C THR A 69 -9.47 2.02 2.25
N ARG A 70 -8.67 1.88 3.31
CA ARG A 70 -7.65 2.87 3.67
C ARG A 70 -6.60 3.07 2.56
N ILE A 71 -6.17 1.99 1.90
CA ILE A 71 -5.23 2.07 0.78
C ILE A 71 -5.84 2.86 -0.39
N VAL A 72 -7.10 2.56 -0.72
CA VAL A 72 -7.82 3.22 -1.82
C VAL A 72 -8.08 4.70 -1.52
N GLU A 73 -8.44 5.04 -0.28
CA GLU A 73 -8.60 6.43 0.13
C GLU A 73 -7.28 7.22 0.01
N ALA A 74 -6.16 6.62 0.41
CA ALA A 74 -4.84 7.21 0.21
C ALA A 74 -4.51 7.38 -1.28
N ALA A 75 -4.82 6.40 -2.12
CA ALA A 75 -4.59 6.46 -3.56
C ALA A 75 -5.44 7.54 -4.24
N ARG A 76 -6.72 7.67 -3.87
CA ARG A 76 -7.59 8.76 -4.35
C ARG A 76 -7.04 10.14 -3.99
N ALA A 77 -6.56 10.30 -2.76
CA ALA A 77 -5.94 11.55 -2.33
C ALA A 77 -4.66 11.85 -3.14
N ALA A 78 -3.79 10.86 -3.30
CA ALA A 78 -2.53 10.98 -4.04
C ALA A 78 -2.75 11.28 -5.53
N VAL A 79 -3.66 10.55 -6.20
CA VAL A 79 -4.03 10.80 -7.60
C VAL A 79 -4.61 12.21 -7.78
N LYS A 80 -5.49 12.63 -6.87
CA LYS A 80 -6.04 13.98 -6.90
C LYS A 80 -4.93 15.04 -6.79
N SER A 81 -4.04 14.89 -5.82
CA SER A 81 -2.94 15.81 -5.54
C SER A 81 -1.93 15.90 -6.69
N HIS A 82 -1.46 14.75 -7.18
CA HIS A 82 -0.34 14.69 -8.13
C HIS A 82 -0.75 14.78 -9.59
N TYR A 83 -1.98 14.41 -9.95
CA TYR A 83 -2.40 14.34 -11.34
C TYR A 83 -3.60 15.23 -11.64
N ILE A 84 -4.69 15.11 -10.88
CA ILE A 84 -5.95 15.78 -11.22
C ILE A 84 -5.89 17.29 -10.95
N THR A 85 -5.43 17.72 -9.78
CA THR A 85 -5.33 19.15 -9.43
C THR A 85 -4.40 19.93 -10.38
N PRO A 86 -3.22 19.40 -10.77
CA PRO A 86 -2.40 20.05 -11.80
C PRO A 86 -3.12 20.20 -13.15
N LEU A 87 -3.76 19.15 -13.66
CA LEU A 87 -4.52 19.18 -14.92
C LEU A 87 -5.68 20.19 -14.87
N TRP A 88 -6.40 20.21 -13.74
CA TRP A 88 -7.47 21.16 -13.51
C TRP A 88 -6.96 22.62 -13.43
N THR A 89 -5.83 22.84 -12.77
CA THR A 89 -5.21 24.17 -12.65
C THR A 89 -4.72 24.68 -14.00
N GLU A 90 -4.18 23.80 -14.84
CA GLU A 90 -3.78 24.14 -16.21
C GLU A 90 -5.00 24.55 -17.04
N SER A 91 -6.15 23.90 -16.84
CA SER A 91 -7.39 24.31 -17.49
C SER A 91 -7.81 25.74 -17.16
N LEU A 92 -7.54 26.23 -15.95
CA LEU A 92 -7.89 27.61 -15.55
C LEU A 92 -7.02 28.66 -16.24
N ARG A 93 -5.85 28.29 -16.73
CA ARG A 93 -4.94 29.21 -17.44
C ARG A 93 -5.30 29.39 -18.91
N SER A 94 -6.09 28.47 -19.48
CA SER A 94 -6.52 28.51 -20.87
C SER A 94 -7.77 29.38 -21.03
N SER A 95 -7.61 30.54 -21.68
CA SER A 95 -8.57 31.66 -21.68
C SER A 95 -9.76 31.54 -22.65
N CYS A 96 -10.22 30.32 -23.02
CA CYS A 96 -11.26 30.14 -24.04
C CYS A 96 -12.33 29.11 -23.64
N ASP A 97 -13.61 29.51 -23.64
CA ASP A 97 -14.83 28.72 -23.41
C ASP A 97 -14.93 27.88 -22.12
N SER A 98 -16.15 27.42 -21.81
CA SER A 98 -16.60 26.95 -20.49
C SER A 98 -15.55 26.12 -19.73
N HIS A 99 -14.96 26.72 -18.69
CA HIS A 99 -13.86 26.17 -17.90
C HIS A 99 -14.05 24.70 -17.48
N ALA A 100 -15.28 24.30 -17.20
CA ALA A 100 -15.61 22.92 -16.83
C ALA A 100 -15.40 21.91 -17.98
N GLN A 101 -15.79 22.23 -19.21
CA GLN A 101 -15.62 21.32 -20.36
C GLN A 101 -14.14 21.17 -20.74
N ASN A 102 -13.37 22.25 -20.64
CA ASN A 102 -11.92 22.22 -20.85
C ASN A 102 -11.22 21.36 -19.80
N ALA A 103 -11.60 21.50 -18.52
CA ALA A 103 -11.00 20.75 -17.44
C ALA A 103 -11.27 19.24 -17.59
N SER A 104 -12.51 18.84 -17.89
CA SER A 104 -12.84 17.43 -18.14
C SER A 104 -12.03 16.86 -19.30
N SER A 105 -11.91 17.60 -20.41
CA SER A 105 -11.13 17.15 -21.59
C SER A 105 -9.63 16.96 -21.28
N LEU A 106 -9.03 17.88 -20.49
CA LEU A 106 -7.65 17.76 -20.06
C LEU A 106 -7.44 16.61 -19.08
N ILE A 107 -8.38 16.38 -18.17
CA ILE A 107 -8.35 15.25 -17.24
C ILE A 107 -8.41 13.92 -18.02
N ILE A 108 -9.35 13.77 -18.96
CA ILE A 108 -9.46 12.56 -19.81
C ILE A 108 -8.12 12.29 -20.50
N LYS A 109 -7.59 13.27 -21.24
CA LYS A 109 -6.31 13.12 -21.96
C LYS A 109 -5.13 12.83 -21.03
N GLY A 110 -5.10 13.42 -19.84
CA GLY A 110 -4.06 13.20 -18.86
C GLY A 110 -4.12 11.80 -18.24
N VAL A 111 -5.32 11.36 -17.86
CA VAL A 111 -5.55 10.01 -17.32
C VAL A 111 -5.26 8.94 -18.35
N ASP A 112 -5.70 9.11 -19.60
CA ASP A 112 -5.40 8.18 -20.69
C ASP A 112 -3.89 8.02 -20.90
N LYS A 113 -3.14 9.12 -20.89
CA LYS A 113 -1.67 9.08 -20.97
C LYS A 113 -1.01 8.41 -19.77
N LEU A 114 -1.55 8.61 -18.57
CA LEU A 114 -1.01 8.01 -17.35
C LEU A 114 -1.22 6.49 -17.32
N LEU A 115 -2.35 6.02 -17.84
CA LEU A 115 -2.68 4.60 -17.91
C LEU A 115 -2.04 3.90 -19.11
N ASP A 116 -1.83 4.62 -20.21
CA ASP A 116 -1.07 4.10 -21.36
C ASP A 116 0.35 3.71 -20.94
N GLY A 117 0.74 2.47 -21.25
CA GLY A 117 2.02 1.91 -20.85
C GLY A 117 2.32 1.94 -19.34
N MET A 118 1.30 2.13 -18.49
CA MET A 118 1.45 2.30 -17.03
C MET A 118 2.39 3.48 -16.65
N ALA A 119 2.35 4.59 -17.40
CA ALA A 119 3.18 5.76 -17.16
C ALA A 119 3.09 6.30 -15.72
N PHE A 120 1.96 6.12 -15.03
CA PHE A 120 1.78 6.51 -13.62
C PHE A 120 2.72 5.81 -12.63
N LEU A 121 3.41 4.73 -13.03
CA LEU A 121 4.41 4.05 -12.19
C LEU A 121 5.77 4.74 -12.20
N TYR A 122 6.05 5.55 -13.21
CA TYR A 122 7.37 6.15 -13.43
C TYR A 122 7.59 7.37 -12.53
N GLN A 123 8.84 7.60 -12.15
CA GLN A 123 9.26 8.77 -11.36
C GLN A 123 8.83 10.08 -12.03
N ASP A 124 8.98 10.12 -13.36
CA ASP A 124 8.42 11.15 -14.22
C ASP A 124 7.51 10.46 -15.23
N ALA A 125 6.20 10.73 -15.14
CA ALA A 125 5.20 10.14 -16.02
C ALA A 125 5.33 10.59 -17.49
N SER A 126 6.11 11.65 -17.76
CA SER A 126 6.39 12.12 -19.12
C SER A 126 7.66 11.49 -19.74
N ASP A 127 8.49 10.82 -18.92
CA ASP A 127 9.74 10.19 -19.35
C ASP A 127 9.71 8.68 -19.07
N PRO A 128 9.48 7.83 -20.10
CA PRO A 128 9.46 6.37 -19.96
C PRO A 128 10.85 5.77 -19.69
N THR A 129 11.93 6.56 -19.76
CA THR A 129 13.28 6.14 -19.38
C THR A 129 13.58 6.37 -17.89
N SER A 130 12.71 7.10 -17.20
CA SER A 130 12.81 7.36 -15.77
C SER A 130 12.59 6.09 -14.94
N ARG A 131 12.79 6.18 -13.62
CA ARG A 131 12.74 5.00 -12.74
C ARG A 131 11.30 4.54 -12.52
N ILE A 132 10.97 3.31 -12.91
CA ILE A 132 9.68 2.66 -12.67
C ILE A 132 9.45 2.36 -11.16
N TYR A 133 8.19 2.35 -10.73
CA TYR A 133 7.72 2.22 -9.34
C TYR A 133 8.25 3.29 -8.37
N ARG A 134 8.63 4.45 -8.90
CA ARG A 134 9.09 5.61 -8.10
C ARG A 134 8.21 6.84 -8.28
N SER A 135 6.99 6.66 -8.76
CA SER A 135 6.08 7.78 -8.95
C SER A 135 5.72 8.47 -7.62
N PRO A 136 5.49 9.79 -7.65
CA PRO A 136 5.09 10.54 -6.46
C PRO A 136 3.81 9.99 -5.81
N ALA A 137 2.80 9.66 -6.62
CA ALA A 137 1.53 9.13 -6.10
C ALA A 137 1.68 7.78 -5.40
N LEU A 138 2.46 6.85 -5.97
CA LEU A 138 2.73 5.55 -5.33
C LEU A 138 3.49 5.73 -4.01
N THR A 139 4.49 6.61 -4.00
CA THR A 139 5.28 6.91 -2.81
C THR A 139 4.40 7.52 -1.72
N GLU A 140 3.49 8.44 -2.07
CA GLU A 140 2.53 9.04 -1.13
C GLU A 140 1.60 7.98 -0.52
N VAL A 141 1.06 7.06 -1.31
CA VAL A 141 0.22 5.96 -0.80
C VAL A 141 0.96 5.13 0.23
N ILE A 142 2.21 4.72 -0.08
CA ILE A 142 3.02 3.92 0.83
C ILE A 142 3.27 4.69 2.14
N ASN A 143 3.61 5.97 2.03
CA ASN A 143 3.85 6.83 3.17
C ASN A 143 2.61 6.98 4.06
N VAL A 144 1.45 7.31 3.50
CA VAL A 144 0.23 7.54 4.27
C VAL A 144 -0.30 6.28 4.97
N VAL A 145 -0.18 5.12 4.32
CA VAL A 145 -0.75 3.88 4.84
C VAL A 145 0.19 3.22 5.85
N TRP A 146 1.49 3.13 5.55
CA TRP A 146 2.45 2.36 6.36
C TRP A 146 3.48 3.21 7.11
N PHE A 147 3.81 4.42 6.65
CA PHE A 147 4.95 5.22 7.17
C PHE A 147 4.59 6.68 7.48
N ARG A 148 3.37 6.93 7.97
CA ARG A 148 2.85 8.28 8.14
C ARG A 148 3.64 9.08 9.20
N ASP A 149 4.10 8.40 10.22
CA ASP A 149 4.76 8.95 11.40
C ASP A 149 5.67 7.88 12.04
N LYS A 150 6.37 8.25 13.11
CA LYS A 150 7.33 7.37 13.80
C LYS A 150 6.69 6.13 14.43
N ASP A 151 5.38 6.18 14.69
CA ASP A 151 4.62 5.09 15.32
C ASP A 151 3.84 4.26 14.29
N ALA A 152 4.06 4.54 12.99
CA ALA A 152 3.36 3.89 11.90
C ALA A 152 3.78 2.41 11.72
N LEU A 153 2.91 1.65 11.05
CA LEU A 153 3.03 0.19 10.91
C LEU A 153 4.37 -0.26 10.32
N GLY A 154 4.84 0.40 9.26
CA GLY A 154 6.09 0.06 8.58
C GLY A 154 7.34 0.31 9.44
N ILE A 155 7.25 1.21 10.43
CA ILE A 155 8.33 1.46 11.40
C ILE A 155 8.25 0.45 12.55
N ALA A 156 7.06 0.27 13.14
CA ALA A 156 6.84 -0.70 14.21
C ALA A 156 7.20 -2.13 13.77
N MET A 157 6.92 -2.46 12.52
CA MET A 157 7.18 -3.77 11.91
C MET A 157 8.30 -3.71 10.87
N LYS A 158 9.36 -2.93 11.14
CA LYS A 158 10.51 -2.75 10.22
C LYS A 158 11.07 -4.06 9.66
N ALA A 159 10.98 -5.14 10.42
CA ALA A 159 11.52 -6.44 10.00
C ALA A 159 10.75 -7.03 8.81
N LEU A 160 9.46 -6.69 8.65
CA LEU A 160 8.67 -7.03 7.47
C LEU A 160 8.82 -6.01 6.33
N TYR A 161 9.16 -4.77 6.66
CA TYR A 161 9.11 -3.65 5.73
C TYR A 161 10.48 -3.12 5.29
N ASN A 162 11.58 -3.69 5.79
CA ASN A 162 12.93 -3.35 5.40
C ASN A 162 13.66 -4.57 4.78
N PRO A 163 13.76 -4.62 3.43
CA PRO A 163 13.29 -3.64 2.46
C PRO A 163 11.77 -3.77 2.21
N VAL A 164 11.11 -2.77 1.57
CA VAL A 164 9.64 -2.80 1.40
C VAL A 164 9.20 -4.00 0.53
N PRO A 165 8.23 -4.82 0.95
CA PRO A 165 7.76 -5.97 0.19
C PRO A 165 7.15 -5.60 -1.16
N PHE A 166 7.31 -6.46 -2.17
CA PHE A 166 6.65 -6.27 -3.46
C PHE A 166 5.13 -6.26 -3.33
N GLN A 167 4.57 -6.99 -2.36
CA GLN A 167 3.15 -7.01 -2.07
C GLN A 167 2.63 -5.61 -1.70
N THR A 168 3.39 -4.87 -0.88
CA THR A 168 3.08 -3.49 -0.51
C THR A 168 3.16 -2.55 -1.72
N ILE A 169 4.16 -2.73 -2.57
CA ILE A 169 4.35 -1.92 -3.78
C ILE A 169 3.22 -2.21 -4.79
N ALA A 170 2.91 -3.49 -5.03
CA ALA A 170 1.88 -3.94 -5.96
C ALA A 170 0.49 -3.46 -5.55
N ILE A 171 0.10 -3.59 -4.28
CA ILE A 171 -1.22 -3.14 -3.83
C ILE A 171 -1.36 -1.62 -3.88
N SER A 172 -0.26 -0.88 -3.65
CA SER A 172 -0.24 0.58 -3.79
C SER A 172 -0.38 1.00 -5.24
N ALA A 173 0.35 0.34 -6.16
CA ALA A 173 0.25 0.55 -7.59
C ALA A 173 -1.16 0.26 -8.12
N ALA A 174 -1.74 -0.87 -7.74
CA ALA A 174 -3.10 -1.25 -8.12
C ALA A 174 -4.13 -0.24 -7.61
N ALA A 175 -3.96 0.29 -6.40
CA ALA A 175 -4.84 1.32 -5.85
C ALA A 175 -4.74 2.65 -6.59
N VAL A 176 -3.53 3.05 -7.02
CA VAL A 176 -3.33 4.25 -7.85
C VAL A 176 -3.97 4.07 -9.23
N GLU A 177 -3.78 2.92 -9.87
CA GLU A 177 -4.39 2.61 -11.16
C GLU A 177 -5.93 2.70 -11.10
N TRP A 178 -6.54 2.10 -10.07
CA TRP A 178 -7.98 2.22 -9.86
C TRP A 178 -8.43 3.65 -9.61
N ALA A 179 -7.70 4.38 -8.76
CA ALA A 179 -8.04 5.76 -8.47
C ALA A 179 -7.97 6.61 -9.74
N LEU A 180 -7.06 6.33 -10.68
CA LEU A 180 -7.04 6.94 -12.01
C LEU A 180 -8.24 6.51 -12.87
N ASP A 181 -8.62 5.23 -12.83
CA ASP A 181 -9.80 4.70 -13.53
C ASP A 181 -11.13 5.34 -13.08
N GLU A 182 -11.19 5.90 -11.87
CA GLU A 182 -12.33 6.69 -11.40
C GLU A 182 -12.43 8.07 -12.07
N TRP A 183 -11.37 8.54 -12.73
CA TRP A 183 -11.33 9.83 -13.43
C TRP A 183 -11.34 9.71 -14.96
N LYS A 184 -11.47 8.49 -15.51
CA LYS A 184 -11.45 8.22 -16.97
C LYS A 184 -12.48 9.03 -17.77
N SER A 185 -13.63 9.37 -17.18
CA SER A 185 -14.66 10.18 -17.86
C SER A 185 -14.44 11.70 -17.73
N GLY A 186 -13.34 12.13 -17.09
CA GLY A 186 -13.04 13.53 -16.82
C GLY A 186 -13.70 14.07 -15.54
N VAL A 187 -14.52 13.28 -14.87
CA VAL A 187 -15.14 13.57 -13.58
C VAL A 187 -14.94 12.38 -12.63
N LEU A 188 -15.03 12.62 -11.32
CA LEU A 188 -14.89 11.56 -10.33
C LEU A 188 -16.11 10.64 -10.33
N GLU A 189 -15.92 9.41 -10.79
CA GLU A 189 -16.86 8.31 -10.67
C GLU A 189 -16.38 7.35 -9.58
N ALA A 190 -16.71 7.67 -8.32
CA ALA A 190 -16.30 6.86 -7.19
C ALA A 190 -16.92 5.45 -7.29
N LYS A 191 -16.05 4.43 -7.36
CA LYS A 191 -16.41 3.02 -7.47
C LYS A 191 -16.04 2.28 -6.19
N ASP A 192 -16.75 1.19 -5.91
CA ASP A 192 -16.41 0.33 -4.79
C ASP A 192 -15.21 -0.55 -5.12
N TRP A 193 -14.11 -0.41 -4.38
CA TRP A 193 -12.99 -1.34 -4.46
C TRP A 193 -13.40 -2.68 -3.85
N ARG A 194 -13.66 -3.67 -4.70
CA ARG A 194 -14.12 -5.00 -4.31
C ARG A 194 -13.06 -6.06 -4.57
N SER A 195 -13.27 -7.28 -4.08
CA SER A 195 -12.35 -8.40 -4.35
C SER A 195 -12.21 -8.71 -5.85
N ILE A 196 -13.16 -8.30 -6.69
CA ILE A 196 -13.01 -8.40 -8.15
C ILE A 196 -11.80 -7.61 -8.67
N GLU A 197 -11.34 -6.56 -7.98
CA GLU A 197 -10.17 -5.77 -8.38
C GLU A 197 -8.83 -6.43 -8.01
N ARG A 198 -8.86 -7.66 -7.49
CA ARG A 198 -7.66 -8.45 -7.15
C ARG A 198 -6.73 -8.65 -8.35
N TRP A 199 -7.27 -8.73 -9.57
CA TRP A 199 -6.47 -8.93 -10.77
C TRP A 199 -5.42 -7.82 -10.99
N ARG A 200 -5.72 -6.55 -10.66
CA ARG A 200 -4.72 -5.46 -10.77
C ARG A 200 -3.54 -5.69 -9.85
N TYR A 201 -3.82 -6.08 -8.61
CA TYR A 201 -2.78 -6.41 -7.65
C TYR A 201 -1.90 -7.56 -8.15
N GLU A 202 -2.52 -8.63 -8.66
CA GLU A 202 -1.79 -9.79 -9.19
C GLU A 202 -0.95 -9.44 -10.43
N ASP A 203 -1.45 -8.59 -11.31
CA ASP A 203 -0.72 -8.11 -12.50
C ASP A 203 0.51 -7.26 -12.14
N HIS A 204 0.35 -6.30 -11.20
CA HIS A 204 1.48 -5.53 -10.67
C HIS A 204 2.49 -6.40 -9.93
N LEU A 205 2.02 -7.37 -9.16
CA LEU A 205 2.91 -8.29 -8.44
C LEU A 205 3.70 -9.17 -9.41
N ALA A 206 3.05 -9.73 -10.44
CA ALA A 206 3.71 -10.48 -11.49
C ALA A 206 4.75 -9.63 -12.24
N THR A 207 4.43 -8.37 -12.51
CA THR A 207 5.36 -7.40 -13.12
C THR A 207 6.59 -7.15 -12.24
N LEU A 208 6.41 -6.97 -10.93
CA LEU A 208 7.52 -6.82 -9.98
C LEU A 208 8.39 -8.08 -9.87
N HIS A 209 7.80 -9.28 -9.89
CA HIS A 209 8.56 -10.52 -9.91
C HIS A 209 9.33 -10.73 -11.22
N ALA A 210 8.73 -10.38 -12.37
CA ALA A 210 9.42 -10.37 -13.65
C ALA A 210 10.57 -9.34 -13.66
N PHE A 211 10.38 -8.18 -13.03
CA PHE A 211 11.42 -7.18 -12.85
C PHE A 211 12.58 -7.70 -11.98
N LYS A 212 12.28 -8.36 -10.84
CA LYS A 212 13.29 -9.02 -9.99
C LYS A 212 14.07 -10.08 -10.76
N SER A 213 13.37 -10.92 -11.51
CA SER A 213 13.98 -12.01 -12.28
C SER A 213 14.95 -11.49 -13.34
N LYS A 214 14.62 -10.36 -13.99
CA LYS A 214 15.45 -9.75 -15.04
C LYS A 214 16.54 -8.81 -14.51
N LYS A 215 16.30 -8.15 -13.37
CA LYS A 215 17.13 -7.06 -12.83
C LYS A 215 17.16 -7.08 -11.29
N ALA A 216 17.60 -8.20 -10.71
CA ALA A 216 17.57 -8.45 -9.26
C ALA A 216 18.19 -7.32 -8.41
N ASN A 217 19.37 -6.81 -8.79
CA ASN A 217 20.01 -5.71 -8.06
C ASN A 217 19.19 -4.41 -8.13
N ALA A 218 18.58 -4.11 -9.28
CA ALA A 218 17.76 -2.91 -9.44
C ALA A 218 16.43 -3.02 -8.68
N SER A 219 15.83 -4.20 -8.63
CA SER A 219 14.61 -4.44 -7.85
C SER A 219 14.87 -4.39 -6.34
N ALA A 220 15.99 -4.96 -5.88
CA ALA A 220 16.40 -4.84 -4.48
C ALA A 220 16.67 -3.36 -4.11
N ALA A 221 17.39 -2.63 -4.97
CA ALA A 221 17.63 -1.20 -4.79
C ALA A 221 16.33 -0.37 -4.80
N LEU A 222 15.30 -0.78 -5.54
CA LEU A 222 13.97 -0.17 -5.48
C LEU A 222 13.33 -0.35 -4.10
N GLN A 223 13.28 -1.59 -3.58
CA GLN A 223 12.64 -1.85 -2.29
C GLN A 223 13.35 -1.13 -1.13
N VAL A 224 14.69 -1.05 -1.17
CA VAL A 224 15.48 -0.27 -0.21
C VAL A 224 15.21 1.22 -0.37
N TRP A 225 15.22 1.75 -1.59
CA TRP A 225 14.96 3.16 -1.85
C TRP A 225 13.58 3.59 -1.33
N ILE A 226 12.54 2.78 -1.58
CA ILE A 226 11.18 3.07 -1.06
C ILE A 226 11.20 3.11 0.48
N PHE A 227 11.86 2.14 1.13
CA PHE A 227 11.97 2.12 2.60
C PHE A 227 12.65 3.39 3.13
N GLU A 228 13.75 3.81 2.51
CA GLU A 228 14.49 5.02 2.89
C GLU A 228 13.66 6.30 2.71
N GLN A 229 12.96 6.44 1.58
CA GLN A 229 12.07 7.58 1.35
C GLN A 229 10.94 7.61 2.39
N ALA A 230 10.39 6.44 2.73
CA ALA A 230 9.32 6.33 3.69
C ALA A 230 9.77 6.64 5.13
N CYS A 231 10.96 6.19 5.52
CA CYS A 231 11.57 6.57 6.79
C CYS A 231 11.85 8.08 6.88
N ALA A 232 12.35 8.68 5.79
CA ALA A 232 12.56 10.12 5.70
C ALA A 232 11.25 10.90 5.84
N HIS A 233 10.18 10.46 5.18
CA HIS A 233 8.84 11.03 5.32
C HIS A 233 8.34 10.98 6.77
N ALA A 234 8.51 9.82 7.44
CA ALA A 234 8.15 9.62 8.85
C ALA A 234 9.06 10.38 9.84
N ARG A 235 10.12 11.06 9.35
CA ARG A 235 11.15 11.76 10.14
C ARG A 235 11.87 10.84 11.14
N VAL A 236 12.06 9.59 10.75
CA VAL A 236 12.70 8.54 11.56
C VAL A 236 14.21 8.71 11.53
N THR A 237 14.83 8.66 12.70
CA THR A 237 16.29 8.70 12.87
C THR A 237 16.85 7.30 13.11
N SER A 238 18.17 7.11 12.99
CA SER A 238 18.82 5.83 13.31
C SER A 238 18.49 5.34 14.72
N LYS A 239 18.35 6.25 15.70
CA LYS A 239 17.94 5.91 17.08
C LYS A 239 16.51 5.38 17.17
N ASP A 240 15.59 5.92 16.36
CA ASP A 240 14.20 5.46 16.32
C ASP A 240 14.12 4.03 15.73
N LEU A 241 14.97 3.72 14.75
CA LEU A 241 15.12 2.37 14.21
C LEU A 241 15.78 1.40 15.18
N GLU A 242 16.69 1.83 16.04
CA GLU A 242 17.31 0.96 17.06
C GLU A 242 16.35 0.68 18.24
N GLY A 243 15.53 1.67 18.63
CA GLY A 243 14.58 1.58 19.74
C GLY A 243 13.32 0.76 19.44
N THR A 244 12.96 0.60 18.17
CA THR A 244 11.99 -0.42 17.74
C THR A 244 12.63 -1.79 17.92
N ARG A 245 12.43 -2.39 19.11
CA ARG A 245 12.61 -3.83 19.32
C ARG A 245 11.79 -4.50 18.23
N GLY A 246 12.46 -4.92 17.15
CA GLY A 246 11.79 -5.37 15.94
C GLY A 246 10.74 -6.38 16.34
N GLY A 247 9.47 -6.05 16.07
CA GLY A 247 8.36 -6.97 16.29
C GLY A 247 8.79 -8.29 15.67
N ARG A 248 8.94 -9.33 16.51
CA ARG A 248 9.54 -10.59 16.09
C ARG A 248 8.61 -11.16 15.03
N ILE A 249 9.07 -11.18 13.78
CA ILE A 249 8.33 -11.64 12.62
C ILE A 249 7.66 -12.98 12.96
N PRO A 250 6.33 -13.13 12.82
CA PRO A 250 5.66 -14.42 13.01
C PRO A 250 6.26 -15.47 12.08
N SER A 251 6.38 -16.72 12.51
CA SER A 251 7.01 -17.77 11.69
C SER A 251 6.34 -17.93 10.31
N SER A 252 5.02 -17.75 10.23
CA SER A 252 4.24 -17.78 8.98
C SER A 252 4.67 -16.77 7.92
N ALA A 253 5.30 -15.67 8.32
CA ALA A 253 5.80 -14.68 7.35
C ALA A 253 6.97 -15.22 6.51
N PHE A 254 7.58 -16.34 6.91
CA PHE A 254 8.63 -17.02 6.17
C PHE A 254 8.14 -18.27 5.43
N ASP A 255 6.90 -18.73 5.69
CA ASP A 255 6.39 -20.01 5.19
C ASP A 255 5.87 -19.95 3.73
N ASN A 256 5.98 -18.80 3.05
CA ASN A 256 5.47 -18.59 1.69
C ASN A 256 6.50 -18.80 0.55
N GLU A 257 7.73 -19.21 0.84
CA GLU A 257 8.64 -19.72 -0.18
C GLU A 257 8.50 -21.25 -0.25
N LYS A 258 7.51 -21.73 -1.01
CA LYS A 258 7.67 -23.04 -1.64
C LYS A 258 8.73 -22.86 -2.70
N ASP A 259 9.93 -23.31 -2.39
CA ASP A 259 10.97 -23.57 -3.38
C ASP A 259 10.41 -24.63 -4.33
N ASP A 260 9.88 -24.20 -5.46
CA ASP A 260 9.63 -25.08 -6.59
C ASP A 260 10.99 -25.42 -7.22
N GLU A 261 11.52 -26.60 -6.84
CA GLU A 261 12.62 -27.30 -7.53
C GLU A 261 12.28 -27.64 -8.99
#